data_AF-A0A9Q1BA63-F1
#
_entry.id   AF-A0A9Q1BA63-F1
#
_cell.length_a   1.000
_cell.length_b   1.000
_cell.length_c   1.000
_cell.angle_alpha   90.00
_cell.angle_beta   90.00
_cell.angle_gamma   90.00
#
_symmetry.space_group_name_H-M   'P 1'
#
loop_
_entity.id
_entity.type
_entity.pdbx_description
1 polymer ?
#
loop_
_entity_poly.entity_id
_entity_poly.type
_entity_poly.pdbx_seq_one_letter_code
_entity_poly.pdbx_strand_id
1 'polypeptide(L)'
;MARNKAAVVLCMDVGLSMSNSGPGEESPFEQAKQVMTMFVQRQVFAESKDEVSLVLFGTETTANSLASGDQYQHITVHRHLMLPDFDLLEDIQNVIQPGSEQGDILDALIVCMDLLQKETIGKKYDRQHIEVFTDLGSPFSEDQLDVIIANLKKTGISLQFFLPFPIDEGGSGDMSEAARPHRHEHSFLRKSSLNSRRKASRW
;
A
#
# COMPACT_ATOMS: atom_id res chain seq x y z
N MET A 1 26.65 -11.96 7.17
CA MET A 1 26.40 -10.53 6.88
C MET A 1 25.31 -10.09 7.83
N ALA A 2 25.50 -8.99 8.56
CA ALA A 2 24.44 -8.48 9.44
C ALA A 2 23.23 -8.15 8.58
N ARG A 3 22.04 -8.63 8.96
CA ARG A 3 20.79 -8.27 8.29
C ARG A 3 20.56 -6.79 8.58
N ASN A 4 20.48 -5.98 7.53
CA ASN A 4 20.27 -4.55 7.61
C ASN A 4 18.90 -4.26 8.25
N LYS A 5 18.84 -3.31 9.19
CA LYS A 5 17.63 -2.95 9.93
C LYS A 5 16.84 -1.88 9.17
N ALA A 6 15.57 -2.14 8.86
CA ALA A 6 14.69 -1.16 8.24
C ALA A 6 13.65 -0.57 9.20
N ALA A 7 13.23 0.67 8.94
CA ALA A 7 12.02 1.27 9.49
C ALA A 7 10.97 1.33 8.36
N VAL A 8 9.82 0.71 8.57
CA VAL A 8 8.76 0.60 7.55
C VAL A 8 7.47 1.18 8.09
N VAL A 9 6.84 2.07 7.32
CA VAL A 9 5.47 2.52 7.57
C VAL A 9 4.54 1.83 6.59
N LEU A 10 3.56 1.09 7.10
CA LEU A 10 2.41 0.67 6.32
C LEU A 10 1.40 1.82 6.36
N CYS A 11 1.12 2.43 5.21
CA CYS A 11 0.16 3.52 5.05
C CYS A 11 -1.06 2.97 4.29
N MET A 12 -2.15 2.72 5.00
CA MET A 12 -3.33 2.07 4.44
C MET A 12 -4.50 3.04 4.33
N ASP A 13 -5.09 3.10 3.14
CA ASP A 13 -6.37 3.74 2.89
C ASP A 13 -7.48 2.84 3.46
N VAL A 14 -8.28 3.42 4.35
CA VAL A 14 -9.48 2.78 4.88
C VAL A 14 -10.72 3.57 4.49
N GLY A 15 -10.61 4.54 3.58
CA GLY A 15 -11.74 5.38 3.18
C GLY A 15 -12.85 4.63 2.46
N LEU A 16 -13.97 5.32 2.26
CA LEU A 16 -15.19 4.72 1.70
C LEU A 16 -14.97 4.03 0.34
N SER A 17 -14.09 4.59 -0.51
CA SER A 17 -13.81 4.05 -1.85
C SER A 17 -13.20 2.64 -1.80
N MET A 18 -12.38 2.36 -0.78
CA MET A 18 -11.70 1.07 -0.59
C MET A 18 -12.66 -0.10 -0.34
N SER A 19 -13.91 0.17 0.06
CA SER A 19 -14.95 -0.84 0.25
C SER A 19 -15.71 -1.20 -1.03
N ASN A 20 -15.56 -0.42 -2.11
CA ASN A 20 -16.29 -0.66 -3.35
C ASN A 20 -15.78 -1.92 -4.04
N SER A 21 -16.68 -2.85 -4.30
CA SER A 21 -16.39 -4.09 -5.05
C SER A 21 -17.58 -4.48 -5.92
N GLY A 22 -17.29 -5.07 -7.08
CA GLY A 22 -18.31 -5.69 -7.92
C GLY A 22 -18.87 -6.97 -7.30
N PRO A 23 -20.04 -7.46 -7.76
CA PRO A 23 -20.61 -8.71 -7.26
C PRO A 23 -19.63 -9.89 -7.44
N GLY A 24 -19.17 -10.46 -6.33
CA GLY A 24 -18.25 -11.60 -6.32
C GLY A 24 -16.77 -11.25 -6.42
N GLU A 25 -16.42 -9.97 -6.45
CA GLU A 25 -15.05 -9.49 -6.40
C GLU A 25 -14.66 -9.11 -4.96
N GLU A 26 -13.38 -9.24 -4.64
CA GLU A 26 -12.84 -8.79 -3.36
C GLU A 26 -12.55 -7.28 -3.43
N SER A 27 -12.90 -6.54 -2.37
CA SER A 27 -12.67 -5.10 -2.32
C SER A 27 -11.18 -4.76 -2.23
N PRO A 28 -10.76 -3.57 -2.71
CA PRO A 28 -9.39 -3.08 -2.53
C PRO A 28 -8.92 -3.14 -1.07
N PHE A 29 -9.83 -2.86 -0.11
CA PHE A 29 -9.58 -2.97 1.32
C PHE A 29 -9.16 -4.38 1.76
N GLU A 30 -9.91 -5.41 1.36
CA GLU A 30 -9.58 -6.79 1.74
C GLU A 30 -8.31 -7.29 1.03
N GLN A 31 -8.12 -6.91 -0.25
CA GLN A 31 -6.86 -7.20 -0.96
C GLN A 31 -5.65 -6.59 -0.25
N ALA A 32 -5.75 -5.33 0.18
CA ALA A 32 -4.70 -4.65 0.95
C ALA A 32 -4.40 -5.36 2.28
N LYS A 33 -5.44 -5.75 3.04
CA LYS A 33 -5.29 -6.52 4.28
C LYS A 33 -4.56 -7.83 4.06
N GLN A 34 -4.85 -8.56 2.97
CA GLN A 34 -4.15 -9.79 2.65
C GLN A 34 -2.65 -9.55 2.40
N VAL A 35 -2.31 -8.54 1.60
CA VAL A 35 -0.90 -8.20 1.30
C VAL A 35 -0.16 -7.77 2.56
N MET A 36 -0.76 -6.88 3.37
CA MET A 36 -0.19 -6.43 4.64
C MET A 36 -0.02 -7.59 5.63
N THR A 37 -1.01 -8.48 5.72
CA THR A 37 -0.93 -9.70 6.54
C THR A 37 0.25 -10.55 6.11
N MET A 38 0.41 -10.83 4.81
CA MET A 38 1.53 -11.62 4.29
C MET A 38 2.88 -10.96 4.60
N PHE A 39 2.97 -9.63 4.48
CA PHE A 39 4.15 -8.87 4.84
C PHE A 39 4.50 -9.01 6.32
N VAL A 40 3.56 -8.71 7.22
CA VAL A 40 3.80 -8.72 8.67
C VAL A 40 4.07 -10.15 9.16
N GLN A 41 3.35 -11.15 8.68
CA GLN A 41 3.58 -12.56 9.03
C GLN A 41 5.00 -12.97 8.70
N ARG A 42 5.49 -12.61 7.51
CA ARG A 42 6.86 -12.88 7.10
C ARG A 42 7.87 -12.22 8.03
N GLN A 43 7.62 -10.99 8.48
CA GLN A 43 8.53 -10.30 9.40
C GLN A 43 8.58 -10.96 10.78
N VAL A 44 7.42 -11.34 11.33
CA VAL A 44 7.29 -11.99 12.64
C VAL A 44 7.95 -13.37 12.63
N PHE A 45 7.59 -14.24 11.67
CA PHE A 45 8.10 -15.62 11.62
C PHE A 45 9.58 -15.71 11.23
N ALA A 46 10.10 -14.72 10.50
CA ALA A 46 11.53 -14.64 10.18
C ALA A 46 12.36 -13.94 11.27
N GLU A 47 11.76 -13.64 12.43
CA GLU A 47 12.37 -12.91 13.55
C GLU A 47 13.13 -11.65 13.10
N SER A 48 12.51 -10.88 12.21
CA SER A 48 13.13 -9.67 11.67
C SER A 48 13.43 -8.66 12.75
N LYS A 49 14.48 -7.85 12.51
CA LYS A 49 14.80 -6.69 13.36
C LYS A 49 14.20 -5.40 12.81
N ASP A 50 13.50 -5.48 11.68
CA ASP A 50 12.80 -4.37 11.08
C ASP A 50 11.69 -3.90 12.02
N GLU A 51 11.58 -2.59 12.20
CA GLU A 51 10.48 -1.98 12.95
C GLU A 51 9.41 -1.52 11.97
N VAL A 52 8.15 -1.77 12.32
CA VAL A 52 6.98 -1.50 11.51
C VAL A 52 6.04 -0.59 12.30
N SER A 53 5.53 0.45 11.64
CA SER A 53 4.43 1.28 12.11
C SER A 53 3.25 1.17 11.14
N LEU A 54 2.06 1.54 11.60
CA LEU A 54 0.83 1.51 10.81
C LEU A 54 0.12 2.86 10.91
N VAL A 55 -0.10 3.47 9.75
CA VAL A 55 -0.87 4.71 9.57
C VAL A 55 -2.08 4.38 8.71
N LEU A 56 -3.24 4.84 9.15
CA LEU A 56 -4.51 4.70 8.45
C LEU A 56 -4.99 6.08 8.01
N PHE A 57 -5.50 6.21 6.79
CA PHE A 57 -6.15 7.44 6.33
C PHE A 57 -7.53 7.14 5.74
N GLY A 58 -8.46 8.09 5.84
CA GLY A 58 -9.90 7.84 5.65
C GLY A 58 -10.60 7.33 6.91
N THR A 59 -10.00 7.52 8.09
CA THR A 59 -10.60 7.11 9.37
C THR A 59 -11.67 8.10 9.83
N GLU A 60 -12.69 7.61 10.55
CA GLU A 60 -13.72 8.46 11.18
C GLU A 60 -13.11 9.47 12.17
N THR A 61 -12.06 9.07 12.87
CA THR A 61 -11.35 9.89 13.84
C THR A 61 -9.99 10.34 13.31
N THR A 62 -9.45 11.40 13.90
CA THR A 62 -8.10 11.90 13.60
C THR A 62 -7.21 11.68 14.82
N ALA A 63 -6.11 10.96 14.65
CA ALA A 63 -5.13 10.70 15.71
C ALA A 63 -3.71 10.68 15.14
N ASN A 64 -3.19 11.87 14.82
CA ASN A 64 -1.82 12.07 14.38
C ASN A 64 -1.25 13.38 14.96
N SER A 65 0.08 13.53 14.97
CA SER A 65 0.73 14.65 15.64
C SER A 65 0.74 15.98 14.86
N LEU A 66 0.34 15.95 13.59
CA LEU A 66 0.27 17.12 12.71
C LEU A 66 -1.13 17.72 12.62
N ALA A 67 -2.15 16.95 13.02
CA ALA A 67 -3.55 17.35 13.00
C ALA A 67 -3.75 18.68 13.74
N SER A 68 -4.18 19.70 13.00
CA SER A 68 -4.41 21.04 13.53
C SER A 68 -5.42 21.76 12.65
N GLY A 69 -6.51 22.24 13.24
CA GLY A 69 -7.59 22.88 12.49
C GLY A 69 -8.22 21.92 11.49
N ASP A 70 -8.13 22.26 10.21
CA ASP A 70 -8.65 21.51 9.07
C ASP A 70 -7.58 20.68 8.32
N GLN A 71 -6.32 20.72 8.77
CA GLN A 71 -5.21 20.01 8.12
C GLN A 71 -4.97 18.64 8.74
N TYR A 72 -4.52 17.68 7.91
CA TYR A 72 -4.16 16.31 8.31
C TYR A 72 -5.28 15.57 9.06
N GLN A 73 -6.53 15.80 8.64
CA GLN A 73 -7.72 15.15 9.21
C GLN A 73 -7.93 13.74 8.65
N HIS A 74 -8.72 12.93 9.37
CA HIS A 74 -9.06 11.55 8.98
C HIS A 74 -7.83 10.65 8.81
N ILE A 75 -6.75 10.98 9.52
CA ILE A 75 -5.49 10.22 9.54
C ILE A 75 -5.19 9.82 10.97
N THR A 76 -4.95 8.54 11.17
CA THR A 76 -4.68 7.92 12.47
C THR A 76 -3.38 7.11 12.43
N VAL A 77 -2.46 7.43 13.33
CA VAL A 77 -1.31 6.56 13.62
C VAL A 77 -1.81 5.42 14.51
N HIS A 78 -2.26 4.33 13.90
CA HIS A 78 -2.80 3.16 14.61
C HIS A 78 -1.72 2.49 15.45
N ARG A 79 -0.48 2.44 14.95
CA ARG A 79 0.65 1.86 15.67
C ARG A 79 1.94 2.61 15.37
N HIS A 80 2.65 2.99 16.44
CA HIS A 80 3.98 3.58 16.38
C HIS A 80 5.07 2.55 16.00
N LEU A 81 6.26 3.03 15.64
CA LEU A 81 7.36 2.23 15.11
C LEU A 81 7.93 1.30 16.19
N MET A 82 7.69 0.00 16.03
CA MET A 82 8.19 -1.05 16.92
C MET A 82 8.36 -2.37 16.18
N LEU A 83 8.95 -3.38 16.83
CA LEU A 83 8.99 -4.72 16.24
C LEU A 83 7.56 -5.23 16.02
N PRO A 84 7.28 -5.84 14.85
CA PRO A 84 5.97 -6.44 14.61
C PRO A 84 5.77 -7.65 15.50
N ASP A 85 4.52 -7.86 15.93
CA ASP A 85 4.08 -8.97 16.77
C ASP A 85 2.72 -9.51 16.29
N PHE A 86 2.17 -10.46 17.04
CA PHE A 86 0.87 -11.05 16.74
C PHE A 86 -0.29 -10.06 16.94
N ASP A 87 -0.13 -9.05 17.80
CA ASP A 87 -1.15 -8.03 18.02
C ASP A 87 -1.33 -7.17 16.75
N LEU A 88 -0.24 -6.82 16.04
CA LEU A 88 -0.34 -6.13 14.74
C LEU A 88 -1.06 -7.00 13.70
N LEU A 89 -0.82 -8.31 13.72
CA LEU A 89 -1.47 -9.23 12.80
C LEU A 89 -2.97 -9.34 13.07
N GLU A 90 -3.35 -9.46 14.34
CA GLU A 90 -4.74 -9.50 14.76
C GLU A 90 -5.46 -8.19 14.43
N ASP A 91 -4.79 -7.06 14.65
CA ASP A 91 -5.31 -5.74 14.30
C ASP A 91 -5.63 -5.64 12.82
N ILE A 92 -4.66 -5.97 11.95
CA ILE A 92 -4.82 -5.91 10.50
C ILE A 92 -5.93 -6.84 10.01
N GLN A 93 -6.08 -8.02 10.60
CA GLN A 93 -7.06 -9.00 10.15
C GLN A 93 -8.47 -8.69 10.63
N ASN A 94 -8.61 -8.31 11.90
CA ASN A 94 -9.90 -8.36 12.61
C ASN A 94 -10.35 -7.02 13.20
N VAL A 95 -9.43 -6.12 13.56
CA VAL A 95 -9.76 -4.86 14.24
C VAL A 95 -9.95 -3.72 13.25
N ILE A 96 -9.07 -3.60 12.26
CA ILE A 96 -9.16 -2.54 11.25
C ILE A 96 -10.39 -2.79 10.38
N GLN A 97 -11.26 -1.79 10.35
CA GLN A 97 -12.47 -1.76 9.55
C GLN A 97 -12.38 -0.63 8.52
N PRO A 98 -13.15 -0.72 7.41
CA PRO A 98 -13.32 0.42 6.54
C PRO A 98 -13.96 1.59 7.30
N GLY A 99 -13.42 2.78 7.10
CA GLY A 99 -13.98 4.05 7.54
C GLY A 99 -15.03 4.60 6.58
N SER A 100 -15.70 5.66 7.03
CA SER A 100 -16.73 6.39 6.27
C SER A 100 -16.23 7.67 5.61
N GLU A 101 -15.01 8.10 5.94
CA GLU A 101 -14.46 9.39 5.53
C GLU A 101 -13.47 9.23 4.36
N GLN A 102 -13.10 10.35 3.76
CA GLN A 102 -12.05 10.40 2.74
C GLN A 102 -10.82 11.08 3.32
N GLY A 103 -9.67 10.44 3.21
CA GLY A 103 -8.39 10.99 3.63
C GLY A 103 -7.54 11.42 2.44
N ASP A 104 -6.85 12.55 2.58
CA ASP A 104 -5.89 12.99 1.57
C ASP A 104 -4.60 12.15 1.67
N ILE A 105 -4.27 11.46 0.58
CA ILE A 105 -3.09 10.60 0.48
C ILE A 105 -1.77 11.37 0.65
N LEU A 106 -1.69 12.62 0.19
CA LEU A 106 -0.49 13.43 0.29
C LEU A 106 -0.29 13.94 1.72
N ASP A 107 -1.38 14.29 2.41
CA ASP A 107 -1.34 14.54 3.87
C ASP A 107 -0.90 13.29 4.64
N ALA A 108 -1.42 12.12 4.27
CA ALA A 108 -1.04 10.85 4.89
C ALA A 108 0.45 10.54 4.69
N LEU A 109 1.02 10.83 3.51
CA LEU A 109 2.45 10.70 3.27
C LEU A 109 3.28 11.63 4.16
N ILE A 110 2.83 12.87 4.37
CA ILE A 110 3.52 13.81 5.27
C ILE A 110 3.50 13.31 6.70
N VAL A 111 2.35 12.80 7.18
CA VAL A 111 2.25 12.16 8.50
C VAL A 111 3.20 10.97 8.62
N CYS A 112 3.29 10.11 7.60
CA CYS A 112 4.23 8.98 7.58
C CYS A 112 5.70 9.44 7.65
N MET A 113 6.04 10.50 6.91
CA MET A 113 7.40 11.04 6.89
C MET A 113 7.77 11.70 8.21
N ASP A 114 6.85 12.42 8.84
CA ASP A 114 7.01 13.00 10.17
C ASP A 114 7.19 11.91 11.25
N LEU A 115 6.38 10.85 11.19
CA LEU A 115 6.49 9.69 12.07
C LEU A 115 7.88 9.05 11.98
N LEU A 116 8.35 8.75 10.75
CA LEU A 116 9.69 8.20 10.53
C LEU A 116 10.77 9.15 11.03
N GLN A 117 10.68 10.44 10.74
CA GLN A 117 11.68 11.40 11.17
C GLN A 117 11.77 11.49 12.69
N LYS A 118 10.65 11.48 13.41
CA LYS A 118 10.60 11.57 14.87
C LYS A 118 11.06 10.29 15.56
N GLU A 119 10.62 9.13 15.09
CA GLU A 119 10.81 7.86 15.81
C GLU A 119 12.11 7.14 15.46
N THR A 120 12.80 7.60 14.43
CA THR A 120 14.13 7.10 14.06
C THR A 120 15.28 7.94 14.64
N ILE A 121 14.98 9.06 15.33
CA ILE A 121 16.01 9.88 15.98
C ILE A 121 16.78 9.03 16.99
N GLY A 122 18.12 9.07 16.88
CA GLY A 122 19.01 8.36 17.79
C GLY A 122 19.09 6.84 17.57
N LYS A 123 18.33 6.29 16.61
CA LYS A 123 18.38 4.89 16.21
C LYS A 123 19.04 4.76 14.83
N LYS A 124 19.80 3.67 14.62
CA LYS A 124 20.41 3.37 13.33
C LYS A 124 19.49 2.48 12.50
N TYR A 125 19.10 2.94 11.32
CA TYR A 125 18.44 2.15 10.29
C TYR A 125 19.23 2.26 8.99
N ASP A 126 19.28 1.17 8.24
CA ASP A 126 19.93 1.10 6.93
C ASP A 126 18.96 1.51 5.81
N ARG A 127 17.65 1.42 6.05
CA ARG A 127 16.60 1.82 5.11
C ARG A 127 15.38 2.36 5.85
N GLN A 128 14.79 3.41 5.29
CA GLN A 128 13.46 3.88 5.64
C GLN A 128 12.53 3.68 4.45
N HIS A 129 11.34 3.13 4.69
CA HIS A 129 10.41 2.77 3.62
C HIS A 129 8.96 3.08 4.01
N ILE A 130 8.18 3.55 3.05
CA ILE A 130 6.73 3.70 3.16
C ILE A 130 6.09 2.80 2.09
N GLU A 131 5.18 1.95 2.53
CA GLU A 131 4.35 1.10 1.68
C GLU A 131 2.91 1.64 1.73
N VAL A 132 2.40 2.08 0.58
CA VAL A 132 1.07 2.72 0.48
C VAL A 132 0.08 1.76 -0.17
N PHE A 133 -1.06 1.55 0.48
CA PHE A 133 -2.14 0.68 0.02
C PHE A 133 -3.39 1.52 -0.19
N THR A 134 -3.82 1.72 -1.44
CA THR A 134 -4.94 2.62 -1.77
C THR A 134 -5.52 2.28 -3.14
N ASP A 135 -6.78 2.66 -3.37
CA ASP A 135 -7.43 2.62 -4.68
C ASP A 135 -7.32 3.94 -5.46
N LEU A 136 -6.71 4.98 -4.86
CA LEU A 136 -6.66 6.34 -5.39
C LEU A 136 -8.05 6.93 -5.70
N GLY A 137 -9.08 6.47 -5.00
CA GLY A 137 -10.47 6.90 -5.18
C GLY A 137 -10.84 8.15 -4.38
N SER A 138 -10.03 8.52 -3.39
CA SER A 138 -10.24 9.72 -2.55
C SER A 138 -9.65 10.97 -3.20
N PRO A 139 -10.29 12.15 -3.04
CA PRO A 139 -9.73 13.43 -3.48
C PRO A 139 -8.47 13.77 -2.68
N PHE A 140 -7.54 14.49 -3.31
CA PHE A 140 -6.30 14.97 -2.68
C PHE A 140 -5.87 16.33 -3.25
N SER A 141 -5.07 17.08 -2.49
CA SER A 141 -4.52 18.38 -2.87
C SER A 141 -3.06 18.29 -3.31
N GLU A 142 -2.76 18.75 -4.52
CA GLU A 142 -1.40 18.71 -5.09
C GLU A 142 -0.45 19.79 -4.55
N ASP A 143 -0.94 20.74 -3.74
CA ASP A 143 -0.18 21.92 -3.29
C ASP A 143 1.13 21.58 -2.57
N GLN A 144 1.23 20.39 -1.98
CA GLN A 144 2.38 19.95 -1.19
C GLN A 144 3.28 18.93 -1.91
N LEU A 145 2.98 18.60 -3.16
CA LEU A 145 3.68 17.54 -3.90
C LEU A 145 5.19 17.80 -4.01
N ASP A 146 5.59 19.02 -4.37
CA ASP A 146 7.01 19.39 -4.48
C ASP A 146 7.76 19.27 -3.16
N VAL A 147 7.10 19.61 -2.05
CA VAL A 147 7.64 19.51 -0.70
C VAL A 147 7.82 18.06 -0.30
N ILE A 148 6.84 17.20 -0.60
CA ILE A 148 6.91 15.74 -0.37
C ILE A 148 8.08 15.15 -1.15
N ILE A 149 8.18 15.44 -2.46
CA ILE A 149 9.28 14.93 -3.31
C ILE A 149 10.65 15.37 -2.76
N ALA A 150 10.79 16.65 -2.40
CA ALA A 150 12.03 17.17 -1.85
C ALA A 150 12.39 16.48 -0.52
N ASN A 151 11.43 16.30 0.37
CA ASN A 151 11.66 15.67 1.66
C ASN A 151 11.98 14.16 1.54
N LEU A 152 11.32 13.41 0.64
CA LEU A 152 11.63 12.00 0.39
C LEU A 152 13.08 11.84 -0.10
N LYS A 153 13.50 12.67 -1.07
CA LYS A 153 14.88 12.67 -1.59
C LYS A 153 15.90 13.03 -0.51
N LYS A 154 15.62 14.07 0.28
CA LYS A 154 16.52 14.56 1.34
C LYS A 154 16.71 13.53 2.46
N THR A 155 15.64 12.83 2.83
CA THR A 155 15.65 11.85 3.93
C THR A 155 16.07 10.45 3.48
N GLY A 156 16.09 10.18 2.16
CA GLY A 156 16.37 8.85 1.63
C GLY A 156 15.25 7.85 1.91
N ILE A 157 14.03 8.31 2.18
CA ILE A 157 12.86 7.46 2.37
C ILE A 157 12.43 6.92 1.00
N SER A 158 12.36 5.60 0.90
CA SER A 158 11.85 4.91 -0.29
C SER A 158 10.34 4.76 -0.21
N LEU A 159 9.64 4.81 -1.35
CA LEU A 159 8.19 4.75 -1.45
C LEU A 159 7.76 3.64 -2.41
N GLN A 160 6.74 2.86 -2.05
CA GLN A 160 6.15 1.83 -2.91
C GLN A 160 4.61 1.89 -2.80
N PHE A 161 3.93 1.81 -3.94
CA PHE A 161 2.46 1.76 -4.01
C PHE A 161 1.97 0.35 -4.31
N PHE A 162 0.85 -0.01 -3.67
CA PHE A 162 0.06 -1.22 -3.91
C PHE A 162 -1.35 -0.78 -4.29
N LEU A 163 -1.72 -1.00 -5.55
CA LEU A 163 -2.98 -0.56 -6.15
C LEU A 163 -3.83 -1.79 -6.52
N PRO A 164 -5.17 -1.68 -6.55
CA PRO A 164 -6.06 -2.77 -6.96
C PRO A 164 -6.04 -3.02 -8.48
N PHE A 165 -5.26 -2.26 -9.24
CA PHE A 165 -5.12 -2.38 -10.69
C PHE A 165 -3.64 -2.34 -11.12
N PRO A 166 -3.29 -3.02 -12.22
CA PRO A 166 -1.95 -2.93 -12.78
C PRO A 166 -1.69 -1.54 -13.37
N ILE A 167 -0.44 -1.09 -13.32
CA ILE A 167 0.03 0.10 -14.02
C ILE A 167 0.63 -0.35 -15.35
N ASP A 168 0.05 0.07 -16.47
CA ASP A 168 0.66 -0.14 -17.78
C ASP A 168 1.87 0.79 -17.94
N GLU A 169 3.08 0.23 -18.13
CA GLU A 169 4.32 0.99 -18.34
C GLU A 169 4.36 1.78 -19.68
N GLY A 170 3.25 1.89 -20.40
CA GLY A 170 3.15 2.52 -21.72
C GLY A 170 2.80 4.01 -21.74
N GLY A 171 2.51 4.63 -20.59
CA GLY A 171 2.06 6.02 -20.50
C GLY A 171 3.19 7.04 -20.43
N SER A 172 3.95 7.25 -21.50
CA SER A 172 4.68 8.52 -21.65
C SER A 172 3.64 9.63 -21.74
N GLY A 173 3.60 10.51 -20.73
CA GLY A 173 2.64 11.61 -20.61
C GLY A 173 2.73 12.63 -21.74
N ASP A 174 2.11 12.33 -22.87
CA ASP A 174 1.78 13.29 -23.90
C ASP A 174 0.27 13.52 -23.89
N MET A 175 -0.12 14.64 -23.27
CA MET A 175 -1.49 15.15 -23.26
C MET A 175 -1.79 15.70 -24.66
N SER A 176 -2.23 14.83 -25.57
CA SER A 176 -2.92 15.25 -26.79
C SER A 176 -3.98 14.23 -27.24
N GLU A 177 -5.23 14.63 -26.98
CA GLU A 177 -6.40 14.52 -27.85
C GLU A 177 -6.86 13.14 -28.40
N ALA A 178 -7.93 12.66 -27.78
CA ALA A 178 -9.09 11.96 -28.36
C ALA A 178 -8.87 10.64 -29.16
N ALA A 179 -9.18 9.49 -28.54
CA ALA A 179 -9.65 8.31 -29.27
C ALA A 179 -10.48 7.32 -28.41
N ARG A 180 -11.81 7.37 -28.64
CA ARG A 180 -12.87 6.32 -28.69
C ARG A 180 -12.71 4.98 -27.91
N PRO A 181 -13.81 4.46 -27.31
CA PRO A 181 -13.78 3.21 -26.57
C PRO A 181 -13.72 2.00 -27.50
N HIS A 182 -12.64 1.22 -27.41
CA HIS A 182 -12.50 -0.06 -28.08
C HIS A 182 -13.06 -1.18 -27.20
N ARG A 183 -14.11 -1.87 -27.68
CA ARG A 183 -14.65 -3.09 -27.08
C ARG A 183 -13.56 -4.16 -27.01
N HIS A 184 -13.32 -4.72 -25.82
CA HIS A 184 -12.54 -5.93 -25.63
C HIS A 184 -13.46 -7.16 -25.77
N GLU A 185 -13.26 -7.91 -26.87
CA GLU A 185 -13.87 -9.22 -27.10
C GLU A 185 -12.86 -10.28 -26.63
N HIS A 186 -13.21 -11.03 -25.57
CA HIS A 186 -12.38 -12.12 -25.06
C HIS A 186 -12.37 -13.29 -26.06
N SER A 187 -11.23 -13.52 -26.70
CA SER A 187 -10.96 -14.78 -27.42
C SER A 187 -9.87 -15.58 -26.69
N PHE A 188 -10.31 -16.51 -25.85
CA PHE A 188 -9.47 -17.57 -25.29
C PHE A 188 -9.03 -18.52 -26.42
N LEU A 189 -7.79 -18.38 -26.85
CA LEU A 189 -7.15 -19.29 -27.79
C LEU A 189 -6.79 -20.62 -27.11
N ARG A 190 -7.60 -21.65 -27.41
CA ARG A 190 -7.20 -23.06 -27.36
C ARG A 190 -5.91 -23.25 -28.15
N LYS A 191 -4.87 -23.81 -27.50
CA LYS A 191 -3.83 -24.63 -28.16
C LYS A 191 -3.09 -25.46 -27.10
N SER A 192 -3.47 -26.73 -26.96
CA SER A 192 -2.53 -27.78 -26.56
C SER A 192 -2.50 -28.82 -27.67
N SER A 193 -1.43 -28.76 -28.47
CA SER A 193 -0.99 -29.83 -29.35
C SER A 193 0.29 -30.35 -28.73
N LEU A 194 0.27 -31.55 -28.14
CA LEU A 194 1.48 -32.34 -28.01
C LEU A 194 1.25 -33.75 -28.55
N ASN A 195 1.94 -33.98 -29.65
CA ASN A 195 2.07 -35.22 -30.37
C ASN A 195 2.98 -36.15 -29.55
N SER A 196 2.48 -37.32 -29.13
CA SER A 196 3.33 -38.43 -28.70
C SER A 196 2.80 -39.74 -29.29
N ARG A 197 3.37 -40.11 -30.43
CA ARG A 197 3.40 -41.49 -30.92
C ARG A 197 4.76 -42.08 -30.59
N ARG A 198 4.82 -43.05 -29.68
CA ARG A 198 5.78 -44.17 -29.77
C ARG A 198 5.10 -45.48 -29.34
N LYS A 199 5.52 -46.53 -30.04
CA LYS A 199 4.94 -47.88 -30.21
C LYS A 199 5.11 -48.80 -29.00
N ALA A 200 4.27 -49.85 -29.02
CA ALA A 200 4.45 -51.25 -28.60
C ALA A 200 3.33 -51.65 -27.62
N SER A 201 2.53 -52.71 -27.82
CA SER A 201 2.96 -54.10 -28.02
C SER A 201 1.80 -54.97 -28.56
N ARG A 202 2.10 -55.91 -29.47
CA ARG A 202 1.46 -57.25 -29.55
C ARG A 202 1.66 -57.90 -28.18
N TRP A 203 0.70 -58.59 -27.55
CA TRP A 203 -0.10 -59.73 -27.99
C TRP A 203 -1.49 -59.70 -27.34
#